data_AF-A0AAN7BE25-F1
#
_entry.id   AF-A0AAN7BE25-F1
#
_cell.length_a   1.000
_cell.length_b   1.000
_cell.length_c   1.000
_cell.angle_alpha   90.00
_cell.angle_beta   90.00
_cell.angle_gamma   90.00
#
_symmetry.space_group_name_H-M   'P 1'
#
loop_
_entity.id
_entity.type
_entity.pdbx_description
1 polymer ?
#
loop_
_entity_poly.entity_id
_entity_poly.type
_entity_poly.pdbx_seq_one_letter_code
_entity_poly.pdbx_strand_id
1 'polypeptide(L)'
;IRDARLVCRLFHELASPHLFERYRGFKINLSQKSLDRFANLAKNTYIASGIKSINILLDYRPAELANDLSRFTRYRIGQLREIYSDWINQKHEHELRSSVTSTYETLERAWGEFLSPSSLGSESPGTPIIDGPNNEQVFRELLLNGHEEYKRLHREQHDLITSGAFINSIASTIACIERGMTVCIIDSVEQPFHLKSHPSNWWESEEIAILLTWCMKWRAIEHLEGGAVLFPARIVSELPIAIHKAALRTGIPLLETYEVLECFPTSPHTDMGCIEPRLNSWNWEDLAEACSHLRSFAFTIVSGNHVSHQRVEYTKHINLNGISRFSSYFAAVLRGSASTLESLTLLFGYYSVHLPRSFIRAGWFLSSVTALPRLETLQITCIEVKQAEFEQFCEAVGASSRLKEINLREVVLHGQSWAGAIESLRKGVRHRQKGVELNIKELYGGELG
;
A
#
# COMPACT_ATOMS: atom_id res chain seq x y z
N ILE A 1 -25.19 -36.90 -15.95
CA ILE A 1 -25.65 -35.50 -15.73
C ILE A 1 -25.88 -35.17 -14.25
N ARG A 2 -26.53 -36.05 -13.47
CA ARG A 2 -26.79 -35.84 -12.04
C ARG A 2 -25.50 -35.76 -11.21
N ASP A 3 -24.55 -36.66 -11.47
CA ASP A 3 -23.27 -36.72 -10.74
C ASP A 3 -22.34 -35.53 -11.06
N ALA A 4 -22.33 -35.08 -12.32
CA ALA A 4 -21.60 -33.87 -12.71
C ALA A 4 -22.16 -32.61 -12.01
N ARG A 5 -23.48 -32.50 -11.85
CA ARG A 5 -24.11 -31.40 -11.07
C ARG A 5 -23.75 -31.49 -9.59
N LEU A 6 -23.60 -32.70 -9.04
CA LEU A 6 -23.19 -32.91 -7.66
C LEU A 6 -21.73 -32.51 -7.44
N VAL A 7 -20.83 -32.89 -8.35
CA VAL A 7 -19.41 -32.51 -8.31
C VAL A 7 -19.23 -31.01 -8.46
N CYS A 8 -19.97 -30.35 -9.37
CA CYS A 8 -19.93 -28.89 -9.49
C CYS A 8 -20.46 -28.18 -8.24
N ARG A 9 -21.48 -28.73 -7.57
CA ARG A 9 -21.99 -28.18 -6.30
C ARG A 9 -20.99 -28.36 -5.16
N LEU A 10 -20.37 -29.53 -5.03
CA LEU A 10 -19.33 -29.78 -4.02
C LEU A 10 -18.08 -28.92 -4.26
N PHE A 11 -17.63 -28.78 -5.51
CA PHE A 11 -16.55 -27.87 -5.85
C PHE A 11 -16.92 -26.41 -5.53
N HIS A 12 -18.18 -26.03 -5.75
CA HIS A 12 -18.68 -24.70 -5.41
C HIS A 12 -18.69 -24.44 -3.89
N GLU A 13 -19.28 -25.35 -3.11
CA GLU A 13 -19.43 -25.18 -1.66
C GLU A 13 -18.09 -25.32 -0.93
N LEU A 14 -17.21 -26.21 -1.41
CA LEU A 14 -15.95 -26.52 -0.74
C LEU A 14 -14.77 -25.76 -1.35
N ALA A 15 -14.59 -25.73 -2.67
CA ALA A 15 -13.38 -25.18 -3.28
C ALA A 15 -13.46 -23.66 -3.54
N SER A 16 -14.61 -23.11 -3.90
CA SER A 16 -14.75 -21.66 -4.22
C SER A 16 -14.27 -20.74 -3.08
N PRO A 17 -14.58 -21.00 -1.79
CA PRO A 17 -14.05 -20.21 -0.69
C PRO A 17 -12.52 -20.31 -0.52
N HIS A 18 -11.90 -21.40 -0.98
CA HIS A 18 -10.44 -21.60 -0.96
C HIS A 18 -9.74 -21.02 -2.19
N LEU A 19 -10.47 -20.75 -3.29
CA LEU A 19 -9.90 -20.03 -4.44
C LEU A 19 -9.54 -18.58 -4.10
N PHE A 20 -10.27 -18.00 -3.13
CA PHE A 20 -10.09 -16.62 -2.67
C PHE A 20 -9.96 -16.61 -1.15
N GLU A 21 -8.97 -17.34 -0.63
CA GLU A 21 -8.66 -17.35 0.82
C GLU A 21 -8.66 -15.93 1.37
N ARG A 22 -9.13 -15.78 2.63
CA ARG A 22 -9.32 -14.47 3.30
C ARG A 22 -8.10 -13.55 3.17
N TYR A 23 -6.89 -14.12 3.19
CA TYR A 23 -5.61 -13.40 3.11
C TYR A 23 -5.07 -13.21 1.68
N ARG A 24 -5.71 -13.81 0.67
CA ARG A 24 -5.33 -13.75 -0.76
C ARG A 24 -6.48 -13.25 -1.64
N GLY A 25 -7.34 -12.39 -1.10
CA GLY A 25 -8.48 -11.77 -1.79
C GLY A 25 -8.19 -11.35 -3.24
N PHE A 26 -9.26 -11.21 -4.03
CA PHE A 26 -9.11 -10.96 -5.47
C PHE A 26 -8.35 -9.66 -5.73
N LYS A 27 -7.19 -9.77 -6.39
CA LYS A 27 -6.30 -8.64 -6.64
C LYS A 27 -6.80 -7.81 -7.82
N ILE A 28 -6.89 -6.49 -7.61
CA ILE A 28 -7.31 -5.52 -8.62
C ILE A 28 -6.19 -4.50 -8.79
N ASN A 29 -5.53 -4.54 -9.96
CA ASN A 29 -4.56 -3.53 -10.37
C ASN A 29 -5.25 -2.32 -10.97
N LEU A 30 -4.60 -1.15 -10.91
CA LEU A 30 -4.96 0.04 -11.66
C LEU A 30 -4.78 -0.19 -13.17
N SER A 31 -5.73 -0.89 -13.81
CA SER A 31 -5.77 -1.17 -15.25
C SER A 31 -7.17 -1.61 -15.68
N GLN A 32 -7.55 -1.34 -16.92
CA GLN A 32 -8.86 -1.75 -17.43
C GLN A 32 -9.00 -3.28 -17.46
N LYS A 33 -7.93 -3.98 -17.87
CA LYS A 33 -7.88 -5.44 -17.91
C LYS A 33 -8.21 -6.08 -16.55
N SER A 34 -7.76 -5.48 -15.45
CA SER A 34 -8.04 -5.99 -14.11
C SER A 34 -9.50 -5.75 -13.68
N LEU A 35 -10.07 -4.60 -14.06
CA LEU A 35 -11.49 -4.29 -13.83
C LEU A 35 -12.40 -5.23 -14.61
N ASP A 36 -12.10 -5.46 -15.89
CA ASP A 36 -12.87 -6.37 -16.75
C ASP A 36 -12.85 -7.79 -16.20
N ARG A 37 -11.68 -8.25 -15.72
CA ARG A 37 -11.56 -9.54 -15.06
C ARG A 37 -12.43 -9.62 -13.81
N PHE A 38 -12.42 -8.60 -12.96
CA PHE A 38 -13.26 -8.56 -11.76
C PHE A 38 -14.74 -8.61 -12.12
N ALA A 39 -15.18 -7.77 -13.05
CA ALA A 39 -16.57 -7.70 -13.50
C ALA A 39 -17.03 -9.04 -14.11
N ASN A 40 -16.18 -9.69 -14.90
CA ASN A 40 -16.50 -10.99 -15.50
C ASN A 40 -16.60 -12.11 -14.46
N LEU A 41 -15.78 -12.09 -13.41
CA LEU A 41 -15.90 -13.04 -12.31
C LEU A 41 -17.15 -12.80 -11.48
N ALA A 42 -17.51 -11.54 -11.22
CA ALA A 42 -18.71 -11.18 -10.47
C ALA A 42 -20.02 -11.59 -11.19
N LYS A 43 -20.03 -11.62 -12.53
CA LYS A 43 -21.18 -12.13 -13.31
C LYS A 43 -21.47 -13.61 -13.08
N ASN A 44 -20.47 -14.40 -12.66
CA ASN A 44 -20.68 -15.80 -12.32
C ASN A 44 -21.04 -15.93 -10.84
N THR A 45 -22.34 -16.08 -10.53
CA THR A 45 -22.87 -16.16 -9.17
C THR A 45 -22.14 -17.18 -8.28
N TYR A 46 -21.68 -18.30 -8.86
CA TYR A 46 -20.99 -19.35 -8.10
C TYR A 46 -19.55 -18.98 -7.70
N ILE A 47 -18.87 -18.20 -8.54
CA ILE A 47 -17.54 -17.69 -8.25
C ILE A 47 -17.64 -16.45 -7.36
N ALA A 48 -18.58 -15.55 -7.68
CA ALA A 48 -18.85 -14.32 -6.94
C ALA A 48 -19.14 -14.59 -5.45
N SER A 49 -19.91 -15.65 -5.13
CA SER A 49 -20.16 -16.03 -3.74
C SER A 49 -18.92 -16.52 -2.99
N GLY A 50 -17.82 -16.86 -3.68
CA GLY A 50 -16.51 -17.14 -3.09
C GLY A 50 -15.69 -15.89 -2.75
N ILE A 51 -15.91 -14.76 -3.43
CA ILE A 51 -15.11 -13.52 -3.30
C ILE A 51 -15.50 -12.75 -2.03
N LYS A 52 -14.86 -13.05 -0.90
CA LYS A 52 -15.14 -12.38 0.38
C LYS A 52 -14.31 -11.11 0.58
N SER A 53 -13.15 -11.05 -0.07
CA SER A 53 -12.21 -9.93 0.02
C SER A 53 -11.65 -9.56 -1.34
N ILE A 54 -11.40 -8.27 -1.53
CA ILE A 54 -10.65 -7.71 -2.67
C ILE A 54 -9.44 -6.94 -2.18
N ASN A 55 -8.36 -7.02 -2.95
CA ASN A 55 -7.10 -6.37 -2.70
C ASN A 55 -6.82 -5.37 -3.83
N ILE A 56 -6.93 -4.08 -3.53
CA ILE A 56 -6.68 -2.99 -4.48
C ILE A 56 -5.19 -2.65 -4.42
N LEU A 57 -4.49 -2.93 -5.52
CA LEU A 57 -3.06 -2.65 -5.67
C LEU A 57 -2.89 -1.23 -6.23
N LEU A 58 -2.21 -0.36 -5.47
CA LEU A 58 -1.98 1.04 -5.86
C LEU A 58 -0.62 1.29 -6.53
N ASP A 59 0.05 0.23 -6.96
CA ASP A 59 1.22 0.27 -7.84
C ASP A 59 0.95 1.19 -9.06
N TYR A 60 1.74 2.27 -9.19
CA TYR A 60 1.47 3.36 -10.12
C TYR A 60 2.69 3.76 -10.93
N ARG A 61 2.47 4.34 -12.11
CA ARG A 61 3.50 4.91 -12.97
C ARG A 61 3.46 6.44 -12.84
N PRO A 62 4.40 7.08 -12.11
CA PRO A 62 4.37 8.53 -11.93
C PRO A 62 4.55 9.30 -13.24
N ALA A 63 3.86 10.44 -13.34
CA ALA A 63 3.96 11.34 -14.49
C ALA A 63 5.40 11.85 -14.67
N GLU A 64 6.13 12.00 -13.57
CA GLU A 64 7.50 12.46 -13.49
C GLU A 64 8.47 11.54 -14.21
N LEU A 65 8.21 10.23 -14.25
CA LEU A 65 9.00 9.29 -15.05
C LEU A 65 8.42 9.14 -16.45
N ALA A 66 7.10 9.22 -16.63
CA ALA A 66 6.49 9.16 -17.94
C ALA A 66 6.93 10.34 -18.83
N ASN A 67 7.03 11.55 -18.28
CA ASN A 67 7.28 12.77 -19.06
C ASN A 67 8.76 13.15 -19.17
N ASP A 68 9.65 12.50 -18.40
CA ASP A 68 11.08 12.80 -18.37
C ASP A 68 11.88 11.50 -18.59
N LEU A 69 12.40 11.34 -19.81
CA LEU A 69 13.22 10.19 -20.20
C LEU A 69 14.49 10.09 -19.35
N SER A 70 15.13 11.20 -18.99
CA SER A 70 16.37 11.17 -18.21
C SER A 70 16.10 10.70 -16.78
N ARG A 71 15.02 11.16 -16.13
CA ARG A 71 14.60 10.65 -14.81
C ARG A 71 14.19 9.19 -14.86
N PHE A 72 13.41 8.80 -15.87
CA PHE A 72 13.05 7.39 -16.10
C PHE A 72 14.28 6.51 -16.23
N THR A 73 15.23 6.93 -17.07
CA THR A 73 16.47 6.19 -17.32
C THR A 73 17.29 6.05 -16.04
N ARG A 74 17.48 7.13 -15.29
CA ARG A 74 18.21 7.10 -14.02
C ARG A 74 17.58 6.13 -13.02
N TYR A 75 16.25 6.15 -12.91
CA TYR A 75 15.51 5.24 -12.04
C TYR A 75 15.68 3.77 -12.46
N ARG A 76 15.55 3.46 -13.75
CA ARG A 76 15.71 2.10 -14.28
C ARG A 76 17.13 1.56 -14.17
N ILE A 77 18.15 2.38 -14.41
CA ILE A 77 19.54 2.02 -14.14
C ILE A 77 19.74 1.67 -12.66
N GLY A 78 19.15 2.47 -11.75
CA GLY A 78 19.19 2.20 -10.31
C GLY A 78 18.61 0.82 -9.96
N GLN A 79 17.41 0.49 -10.46
CA GLN A 79 16.79 -0.82 -10.25
C GLN A 79 17.62 -1.95 -10.84
N LEU A 80 18.17 -1.76 -12.05
CA LEU A 80 18.98 -2.77 -12.70
C LEU A 80 20.28 -3.04 -11.93
N ARG A 81 20.90 -2.00 -11.35
CA ARG A 81 22.10 -2.13 -10.52
C ARG A 81 21.85 -2.96 -9.27
N GLU A 82 20.68 -2.80 -8.63
CA GLU A 82 20.28 -3.61 -7.48
C GLU A 82 20.11 -5.08 -7.89
N ILE A 83 19.36 -5.35 -8.96
CA ILE A 83 19.13 -6.71 -9.48
C ILE A 83 20.45 -7.39 -9.87
N TYR A 84 21.33 -6.66 -10.54
CA TYR A 84 22.66 -7.14 -10.93
C TYR A 84 23.53 -7.48 -9.71
N SER A 85 23.55 -6.62 -8.69
CA SER A 85 24.30 -6.83 -7.46
C SER A 85 23.81 -8.07 -6.71
N ASP A 86 22.49 -8.25 -6.60
CA ASP A 86 21.89 -9.45 -6.01
C ASP A 86 22.28 -10.72 -6.77
N TRP A 87 22.28 -10.65 -8.11
CA TRP A 87 22.67 -11.78 -8.96
C TRP A 87 24.13 -12.20 -8.73
N ILE A 88 25.06 -11.24 -8.66
CA ILE A 88 26.48 -11.51 -8.38
C ILE A 88 26.67 -12.16 -7.02
N ASN A 89 25.94 -11.66 -6.01
CA ASN A 89 26.06 -12.13 -4.63
C ASN A 89 25.50 -13.55 -4.46
N GLN A 90 24.50 -13.94 -5.26
CA GLN A 90 23.88 -15.26 -5.20
C GLN A 90 24.64 -16.33 -6.00
N LYS A 91 25.39 -15.97 -7.04
CA LYS A 91 26.07 -16.93 -7.93
C LYS A 91 27.60 -16.83 -7.80
N HIS A 92 28.20 -17.89 -7.25
CA HIS A 92 29.64 -18.00 -6.93
C HIS A 92 30.55 -18.41 -8.11
N GLU A 93 30.07 -18.42 -9.35
CA GLU A 93 30.87 -18.90 -10.50
C GLU A 93 31.71 -17.77 -11.14
N HIS A 94 33.04 -17.92 -11.11
CA HIS A 94 34.01 -16.89 -11.49
C HIS A 94 34.11 -16.65 -13.00
N GLU A 95 33.91 -17.67 -13.84
CA GLU A 95 34.04 -17.57 -15.30
C GLU A 95 32.80 -16.92 -15.95
N LEU A 96 31.61 -17.07 -15.36
CA LEU A 96 30.38 -16.42 -15.83
C LEU A 96 30.34 -14.92 -15.46
N ARG A 97 31.12 -14.48 -14.46
CA ARG A 97 31.14 -13.09 -14.01
C ARG A 97 31.66 -12.13 -15.08
N SER A 98 32.65 -12.49 -15.89
CA SER A 98 33.23 -11.58 -16.90
C SER A 98 32.25 -11.24 -18.03
N SER A 99 31.57 -12.25 -18.58
CA SER A 99 30.55 -12.08 -19.64
C SER A 99 29.33 -11.29 -19.16
N VAL A 100 28.87 -11.58 -17.93
CA VAL A 100 27.76 -10.88 -17.28
C VAL A 100 28.08 -9.42 -16.99
N THR A 101 29.30 -9.16 -16.50
CA THR A 101 29.78 -7.79 -16.26
C THR A 101 29.84 -6.99 -17.55
N SER A 102 30.38 -7.56 -18.62
CA SER A 102 30.45 -6.90 -19.93
C SER A 102 29.06 -6.53 -20.49
N THR A 103 28.07 -7.42 -20.37
CA THR A 103 26.71 -7.13 -20.84
C THR A 103 26.03 -6.04 -20.02
N TYR A 104 26.15 -6.11 -18.68
CA TYR A 104 25.64 -5.07 -17.79
C TYR A 104 26.29 -3.71 -18.07
N GLU A 105 27.61 -3.64 -18.19
CA GLU A 105 28.36 -2.42 -18.50
C GLU A 105 27.97 -1.83 -19.86
N THR A 106 27.73 -2.68 -20.86
CA THR A 106 27.28 -2.25 -22.20
C THR A 106 25.88 -1.64 -22.14
N LEU A 107 24.96 -2.26 -21.39
CA LEU A 107 23.62 -1.73 -21.17
C LEU A 107 23.67 -0.42 -20.38
N GLU A 108 24.40 -0.38 -19.26
CA GLU A 108 24.52 0.81 -18.41
C GLU A 108 25.13 1.98 -19.20
N ARG A 109 26.12 1.71 -20.06
CA ARG A 109 26.70 2.72 -20.96
C ARG A 109 25.68 3.22 -21.99
N ALA A 110 25.01 2.30 -22.68
CA ALA A 110 24.02 2.64 -23.70
C ALA A 110 22.87 3.49 -23.13
N TRP A 111 22.41 3.19 -21.92
CA TRP A 111 21.37 3.97 -21.24
C TRP A 111 21.92 5.25 -20.62
N GLY A 112 23.17 5.23 -20.13
CA GLY A 112 23.85 6.38 -19.53
C GLY A 112 23.99 7.58 -20.49
N GLU A 113 24.00 7.33 -21.80
CA GLU A 113 23.98 8.41 -22.81
C GLU A 113 22.76 9.33 -22.66
N PHE A 114 21.60 8.83 -22.26
CA PHE A 114 20.37 9.63 -22.06
C PHE A 114 20.39 10.48 -20.77
N LEU A 115 21.43 10.35 -19.96
CA LEU A 115 21.64 11.15 -18.75
C LEU A 115 22.53 12.38 -18.99
N SER A 116 23.20 12.46 -20.14
CA SER A 116 24.10 13.56 -20.48
C SER A 116 23.36 14.69 -21.18
N PRO A 117 23.51 15.97 -20.78
CA PRO A 117 22.84 17.11 -21.45
C PRO A 117 23.25 17.29 -22.92
N SER A 118 24.40 16.77 -23.31
CA SER A 118 25.03 16.95 -24.63
C SER A 118 24.59 15.96 -25.71
N SER A 119 23.87 14.88 -25.37
CA SER A 119 23.44 13.83 -26.31
C SER A 119 22.05 14.08 -26.93
N LEU A 120 21.28 15.04 -26.40
CA LEU A 120 19.95 15.42 -26.90
C LEU A 120 19.97 16.30 -28.17
N GLY A 121 21.16 16.61 -28.71
CA GLY A 121 21.30 17.58 -29.81
C GLY A 121 22.42 17.34 -30.82
N SER A 122 23.10 16.19 -30.81
CA SER A 122 24.12 15.89 -31.81
C SER A 122 23.82 14.60 -32.55
N GLU A 123 23.08 14.71 -33.65
CA GLU A 123 23.29 13.81 -34.79
C GLU A 123 24.68 14.14 -35.37
N SER A 124 25.73 13.63 -34.74
CA SER A 124 27.05 13.59 -35.36
C SER A 124 27.24 12.21 -35.99
N PRO A 125 27.44 12.12 -37.32
CA PRO A 125 27.72 10.87 -37.99
C PRO A 125 29.16 10.47 -37.69
N GLY A 126 29.33 9.69 -36.62
CA GLY A 126 30.62 9.16 -36.18
C GLY A 126 30.79 7.69 -36.57
N THR A 127 31.63 7.48 -37.57
CA THR A 127 32.42 6.28 -37.96
C THR A 127 32.03 4.88 -37.43
N PRO A 128 31.94 3.87 -38.33
CA PRO A 128 31.55 2.50 -37.95
C PRO A 128 32.69 1.80 -37.20
N ILE A 129 32.42 1.42 -35.96
CA ILE A 129 33.24 0.44 -35.24
C ILE A 129 32.66 -0.94 -35.57
N ILE A 130 33.46 -1.75 -36.28
CA ILE A 130 33.13 -3.12 -36.67
C ILE A 130 33.74 -4.07 -35.62
N ASP A 131 32.89 -4.68 -34.79
CA ASP A 131 32.71 -6.15 -34.62
C ASP A 131 32.24 -6.54 -33.21
N GLY A 132 31.08 -7.20 -33.19
CA GLY A 132 30.22 -7.50 -32.06
C GLY A 132 28.80 -7.03 -32.42
N PRO A 133 27.74 -7.83 -32.18
CA PRO A 133 26.38 -7.37 -32.50
C PRO A 133 26.15 -6.01 -31.85
N ASN A 134 25.40 -5.16 -32.54
CA ASN A 134 25.11 -3.75 -32.27
C ASN A 134 24.30 -3.57 -30.96
N ASN A 135 24.77 -4.19 -29.87
CA ASN A 135 24.05 -4.43 -28.63
C ASN A 135 23.72 -3.11 -27.93
N GLU A 136 24.59 -2.11 -28.03
CA GLU A 136 24.28 -0.78 -27.52
C GLU A 136 23.08 -0.16 -28.21
N GLN A 137 22.98 -0.24 -29.54
CA GLN A 137 21.83 0.25 -30.29
C GLN A 137 20.55 -0.50 -29.89
N VAL A 138 20.63 -1.84 -29.75
CA VAL A 138 19.50 -2.66 -29.26
C VAL A 138 19.06 -2.22 -27.87
N PHE A 139 20.00 -1.98 -26.94
CA PHE A 139 19.65 -1.51 -25.60
C PHE A 139 19.05 -0.10 -25.60
N ARG A 140 19.50 0.81 -26.48
CA ARG A 140 18.87 2.13 -26.66
C ARG A 140 17.43 2.00 -27.13
N GLU A 141 17.20 1.19 -28.17
CA GLU A 141 15.86 0.96 -28.71
C GLU A 141 14.94 0.30 -27.68
N LEU A 142 15.43 -0.66 -26.91
CA LEU A 142 14.69 -1.26 -25.80
C LEU A 142 14.25 -0.21 -24.77
N LEU A 143 15.15 0.68 -24.36
CA LEU A 143 14.84 1.75 -23.40
C LEU A 143 13.76 2.71 -23.95
N LEU A 144 13.92 3.18 -25.19
CA LEU A 144 12.98 4.10 -25.82
C LEU A 144 11.59 3.47 -25.99
N ASN A 145 11.53 2.23 -26.49
CA ASN A 145 10.28 1.49 -26.64
C ASN A 145 9.62 1.22 -25.27
N GLY A 146 10.43 0.86 -24.27
CA GLY A 146 9.97 0.68 -22.90
C GLY A 146 9.43 1.96 -22.27
N HIS A 147 10.05 3.12 -22.54
CA HIS A 147 9.57 4.41 -22.06
C HIS A 147 8.26 4.84 -22.71
N GLU A 148 8.11 4.65 -24.02
CA GLU A 148 6.85 4.93 -24.71
C GLU A 148 5.70 4.04 -24.23
N GLU A 149 5.97 2.75 -23.99
CA GLU A 149 4.96 1.85 -23.40
C GLU A 149 4.66 2.24 -21.95
N TYR A 150 5.66 2.63 -21.16
CA TYR A 150 5.46 3.16 -19.81
C TYR A 150 4.57 4.40 -19.82
N LYS A 151 4.78 5.33 -20.76
CA LYS A 151 3.94 6.52 -20.97
C LYS A 151 2.51 6.16 -21.35
N ARG A 152 2.32 5.16 -22.22
CA ARG A 152 0.99 4.66 -22.59
C ARG A 152 0.25 4.11 -21.37
N LEU A 153 0.93 3.29 -20.56
CA LEU A 153 0.37 2.70 -19.34
C LEU A 153 0.11 3.74 -18.25
N HIS A 154 0.97 4.74 -18.10
CA HIS A 154 0.73 5.88 -17.21
C HIS A 154 -0.57 6.60 -17.59
N ARG A 155 -0.78 6.91 -18.87
CA ARG A 155 -2.00 7.56 -19.36
C ARG A 155 -3.25 6.74 -19.05
N GLU A 156 -3.21 5.43 -19.29
CA GLU A 156 -4.32 4.53 -18.92
C GLU A 156 -4.66 4.64 -17.41
N GLN A 157 -3.64 4.57 -16.53
CA GLN A 157 -3.84 4.69 -15.09
C GLN A 157 -4.38 6.07 -14.70
N HIS A 158 -3.81 7.13 -15.26
CA HIS A 158 -4.23 8.50 -15.01
C HIS A 158 -5.68 8.73 -15.41
N ASP A 159 -6.09 8.25 -16.59
CA ASP A 159 -7.45 8.42 -17.11
C ASP A 159 -8.46 7.62 -16.28
N LEU A 160 -8.13 6.40 -15.88
CA LEU A 160 -8.97 5.57 -15.01
C LEU A 160 -9.24 6.22 -13.65
N ILE A 161 -8.23 6.90 -13.09
CA ILE A 161 -8.35 7.60 -11.81
C ILE A 161 -9.10 8.92 -12.00
N THR A 162 -8.73 9.73 -12.99
CA THR A 162 -9.28 11.07 -13.23
C THR A 162 -10.76 11.03 -13.58
N SER A 163 -11.17 10.09 -14.44
CA SER A 163 -12.57 9.89 -14.81
C SER A 163 -13.42 9.28 -13.69
N GLY A 164 -12.80 8.78 -12.62
CA GLY A 164 -13.46 7.99 -11.59
C GLY A 164 -13.90 6.59 -12.07
N ALA A 165 -13.55 6.18 -13.29
CA ALA A 165 -13.92 4.87 -13.84
C ALA A 165 -13.45 3.72 -12.94
N PHE A 166 -12.23 3.82 -12.41
CA PHE A 166 -11.67 2.77 -11.55
C PHE A 166 -12.55 2.47 -10.32
N ILE A 167 -12.82 3.50 -9.50
CA ILE A 167 -13.60 3.34 -8.27
C ILE A 167 -15.07 3.01 -8.56
N ASN A 168 -15.66 3.58 -9.62
CA ASN A 168 -17.05 3.34 -9.98
C ASN A 168 -17.27 1.93 -10.51
N SER A 169 -16.33 1.39 -11.30
CA SER A 169 -16.37 0.01 -11.77
C SER A 169 -16.24 -0.98 -10.62
N ILE A 170 -15.35 -0.74 -9.66
CA ILE A 170 -15.21 -1.58 -8.46
C ILE A 170 -16.50 -1.54 -7.65
N ALA A 171 -17.01 -0.35 -7.31
CA ALA A 171 -18.21 -0.19 -6.50
C ALA A 171 -19.44 -0.84 -7.14
N SER A 172 -19.63 -0.65 -8.46
CA SER A 172 -20.72 -1.29 -9.20
C SER A 172 -20.58 -2.81 -9.23
N THR A 173 -19.36 -3.32 -9.37
CA THR A 173 -19.11 -4.77 -9.38
C THR A 173 -19.36 -5.39 -8.00
N ILE A 174 -18.95 -4.73 -6.91
CA ILE A 174 -19.27 -5.15 -5.53
C ILE A 174 -20.79 -5.16 -5.32
N ALA A 175 -21.49 -4.15 -5.82
CA ALA A 175 -22.94 -4.08 -5.70
C ALA A 175 -23.65 -5.27 -6.37
N CYS A 176 -23.11 -5.82 -7.46
CA CYS A 176 -23.63 -7.04 -8.10
C CYS A 176 -23.41 -8.31 -7.26
N ILE A 177 -22.48 -8.32 -6.31
CA ILE A 177 -22.24 -9.46 -5.40
C ILE A 177 -23.24 -9.41 -4.23
N GLU A 178 -23.87 -8.26 -3.97
CA GLU A 178 -24.98 -8.06 -3.02
C GLU A 178 -24.68 -8.51 -1.58
N ARG A 179 -23.45 -8.26 -1.10
CA ARG A 179 -23.05 -8.57 0.28
C ARG A 179 -21.96 -7.64 0.81
N GLY A 180 -21.81 -7.66 2.14
CA GLY A 180 -20.66 -7.06 2.82
C GLY A 180 -19.34 -7.71 2.39
N MET A 181 -18.37 -6.88 2.03
CA MET A 181 -17.04 -7.31 1.61
C MET A 181 -15.94 -6.69 2.46
N THR A 182 -14.82 -7.40 2.51
CA THR A 182 -13.53 -6.85 2.95
C THR A 182 -12.84 -6.17 1.77
N VAL A 183 -12.52 -4.89 1.92
CA VAL A 183 -11.75 -4.14 0.93
C VAL A 183 -10.41 -3.77 1.55
N CYS A 184 -9.34 -4.25 0.94
CA CYS A 184 -7.97 -3.98 1.37
C CYS A 184 -7.26 -3.15 0.29
N ILE A 185 -6.63 -2.05 0.69
CA ILE A 185 -5.80 -1.22 -0.19
C ILE A 185 -4.34 -1.43 0.22
N ILE A 186 -3.49 -1.87 -0.71
CA ILE A 186 -2.13 -2.32 -0.40
C ILE A 186 -1.10 -1.82 -1.42
N ASP A 187 0.12 -1.56 -0.94
CA ASP A 187 1.21 -0.96 -1.73
C ASP A 187 1.76 -1.98 -2.73
N SER A 188 1.98 -3.22 -2.32
CA SER A 188 2.21 -4.35 -3.22
C SER A 188 2.18 -5.68 -2.46
N VAL A 189 1.92 -6.78 -3.15
CA VAL A 189 2.06 -8.16 -2.60
C VAL A 189 3.17 -8.94 -3.30
N GLU A 190 3.84 -8.32 -4.27
CA GLU A 190 4.80 -9.02 -5.12
C GLU A 190 6.22 -8.83 -4.60
N GLN A 191 6.93 -9.96 -4.57
CA GLN A 191 8.38 -10.02 -4.33
C GLN A 191 9.08 -9.05 -5.30
N PRO A 192 10.26 -8.51 -4.92
CA PRO A 192 11.07 -7.74 -5.86
C PRO A 192 11.20 -8.50 -7.18
N PHE A 193 11.02 -7.78 -8.29
CA PHE A 193 11.15 -8.38 -9.61
C PHE A 193 12.58 -8.91 -9.77
N HIS A 194 12.71 -10.24 -9.80
CA HIS A 194 13.97 -10.89 -10.05
C HIS A 194 14.02 -11.28 -11.54
N LEU A 195 15.00 -10.73 -12.26
CA LEU A 195 15.37 -11.24 -13.57
C LEU A 195 15.85 -12.69 -13.38
N LYS A 196 15.09 -13.65 -13.89
CA LYS A 196 15.48 -15.07 -13.83
C LYS A 196 16.46 -15.39 -14.93
N SER A 197 16.39 -14.65 -16.04
CA SER A 197 17.31 -14.78 -17.17
C SER A 197 18.74 -14.41 -16.78
N HIS A 198 19.68 -15.15 -17.34
CA HIS A 198 21.09 -14.83 -17.23
C HIS A 198 21.35 -13.44 -17.86
N PRO A 199 22.18 -12.56 -17.25
CA PRO A 199 22.40 -11.20 -17.77
C PRO A 199 22.86 -11.13 -19.22
N SER A 200 23.60 -12.14 -19.67
CA SER A 200 23.98 -12.31 -21.08
C SER A 200 22.81 -12.58 -22.03
N ASN A 201 21.55 -12.59 -21.60
CA ASN A 201 20.39 -12.80 -22.47
C ASN A 201 19.39 -11.65 -22.32
N TRP A 202 19.74 -10.57 -21.61
CA TRP A 202 18.80 -9.50 -21.29
C TRP A 202 18.27 -8.75 -22.51
N TRP A 203 19.03 -8.66 -23.60
CA TRP A 203 18.57 -8.03 -24.84
C TRP A 203 17.45 -8.79 -25.56
N GLU A 204 17.32 -10.09 -25.31
CA GLU A 204 16.25 -10.96 -25.83
C GLU A 204 15.15 -11.22 -24.79
N SER A 205 15.32 -10.71 -23.58
CA SER A 205 14.48 -11.08 -22.44
C SER A 205 13.23 -10.20 -22.37
N GLU A 206 12.05 -10.84 -22.44
CA GLU A 206 10.77 -10.24 -22.08
C GLU A 206 10.82 -9.62 -20.67
N GLU A 207 11.70 -10.13 -19.80
CA GLU A 207 11.89 -9.62 -18.45
C GLU A 207 12.42 -8.17 -18.41
N ILE A 208 13.24 -7.74 -19.39
CA ILE A 208 13.67 -6.32 -19.48
C ILE A 208 12.52 -5.43 -19.92
N ALA A 209 11.69 -5.87 -20.87
CA ALA A 209 10.50 -5.13 -21.28
C ALA A 209 9.52 -4.98 -20.10
N ILE A 210 9.35 -6.03 -19.30
CA ILE A 210 8.58 -6.02 -18.06
C ILE A 210 9.19 -5.03 -17.05
N LEU A 211 10.52 -5.05 -16.84
CA LEU A 211 11.21 -4.11 -15.95
C LEU A 211 10.97 -2.66 -16.37
N LEU A 212 11.14 -2.35 -17.65
CA LEU A 212 10.99 -0.99 -18.18
C LEU A 212 9.57 -0.46 -18.00
N THR A 213 8.58 -1.33 -18.08
CA THR A 213 7.16 -0.99 -17.92
C THR A 213 6.63 -1.17 -16.49
N TRP A 214 7.47 -1.63 -15.55
CA TRP A 214 7.08 -1.99 -14.18
C TRP A 214 6.54 -0.78 -13.39
N CYS A 215 5.44 -0.94 -12.65
CA CYS A 215 4.92 0.10 -11.77
C CYS A 215 5.85 0.39 -10.60
N MET A 216 5.80 1.60 -10.05
CA MET A 216 6.47 1.89 -8.80
C MET A 216 5.58 1.57 -7.61
N LYS A 217 6.19 1.01 -6.57
CA LYS A 217 5.59 0.94 -5.23
C LYS A 217 5.40 2.35 -4.69
N TRP A 218 4.31 2.59 -4.00
CA TRP A 218 3.95 3.82 -3.29
C TRP A 218 5.14 4.45 -2.60
N ARG A 219 5.86 3.69 -1.79
CA ARG A 219 7.01 4.23 -1.06
C ARG A 219 8.13 4.70 -1.97
N ALA A 220 8.39 3.98 -3.07
CA ALA A 220 9.41 4.40 -4.04
C ALA A 220 9.00 5.70 -4.75
N ILE A 221 7.69 5.92 -4.95
CA ILE A 221 7.16 7.17 -5.53
C ILE A 221 7.36 8.34 -4.56
N GLU A 222 7.07 8.16 -3.27
CA GLU A 222 7.27 9.23 -2.27
C GLU A 222 8.72 9.71 -2.16
N HIS A 223 9.66 8.82 -2.47
CA HIS A 223 11.11 9.06 -2.40
C HIS A 223 11.74 9.31 -3.76
N LEU A 224 10.92 9.50 -4.80
CA LEU A 224 11.45 9.78 -6.12
C LEU A 224 12.23 11.11 -6.07
N GLU A 225 13.48 11.08 -6.53
CA GLU A 225 14.35 12.26 -6.59
C GLU A 225 13.66 13.38 -7.36
N GLY A 226 13.54 14.56 -6.77
CA GLY A 226 12.79 15.69 -7.35
C GLY A 226 11.29 15.70 -7.03
N GLY A 227 10.83 14.74 -6.22
CA GLY A 227 9.44 14.58 -5.82
C GLY A 227 8.59 13.90 -6.90
N ALA A 228 7.46 13.33 -6.45
CA ALA A 228 6.40 12.84 -7.32
C ALA A 228 5.03 12.99 -6.66
N VAL A 229 4.00 13.18 -7.47
CA VAL A 229 2.60 13.20 -7.00
C VAL A 229 2.09 11.77 -6.82
N LEU A 230 1.70 11.37 -5.60
CA LEU A 230 0.95 10.12 -5.38
C LEU A 230 -0.52 10.29 -5.78
N PHE A 231 -0.76 10.40 -7.07
CA PHE A 231 -2.10 10.57 -7.62
C PHE A 231 -3.11 9.47 -7.19
N PRO A 232 -2.74 8.18 -7.07
CA PRO A 232 -3.67 7.13 -6.63
C PRO A 232 -4.17 7.29 -5.19
N ALA A 233 -3.57 8.17 -4.39
CA ALA A 233 -3.88 8.25 -2.97
C ALA A 233 -5.30 8.73 -2.65
N ARG A 234 -5.95 9.43 -3.58
CA ARG A 234 -7.38 9.75 -3.50
C ARG A 234 -8.28 8.51 -3.41
N ILE A 235 -7.86 7.36 -3.94
CA ILE A 235 -8.65 6.12 -3.93
C ILE A 235 -8.92 5.67 -2.49
N VAL A 236 -8.02 5.97 -1.55
CA VAL A 236 -8.16 5.65 -0.12
C VAL A 236 -9.38 6.33 0.52
N SER A 237 -9.75 7.52 0.08
CA SER A 237 -10.97 8.20 0.56
C SER A 237 -12.16 7.97 -0.36
N GLU A 238 -11.95 7.90 -1.67
CA GLU A 238 -13.04 7.90 -2.64
C GLU A 238 -13.69 6.52 -2.84
N LEU A 239 -12.93 5.44 -2.69
CA LEU A 239 -13.46 4.09 -2.88
C LEU A 239 -14.55 3.74 -1.86
N PRO A 240 -14.37 3.97 -0.54
CA PRO A 240 -15.46 3.80 0.44
C PRO A 240 -16.72 4.59 0.06
N ILE A 241 -16.55 5.84 -0.37
CA ILE A 241 -17.67 6.72 -0.78
C ILE A 241 -18.41 6.15 -2.00
N ALA A 242 -17.67 5.68 -3.02
CA ALA A 242 -18.26 5.07 -4.21
C ALA A 242 -19.03 3.79 -3.86
N ILE A 243 -18.47 2.95 -2.99
CA ILE A 243 -19.14 1.72 -2.51
C ILE A 243 -20.40 2.06 -1.73
N HIS A 244 -20.35 3.07 -0.85
CA HIS A 244 -21.53 3.52 -0.11
C HIS A 244 -22.63 4.02 -1.04
N LYS A 245 -22.29 4.85 -2.04
CA LYS A 245 -23.25 5.31 -3.06
C LYS A 245 -23.88 4.17 -3.86
N ALA A 246 -23.14 3.06 -4.05
CA ALA A 246 -23.69 1.86 -4.67
C ALA A 246 -24.59 1.08 -3.69
N ALA A 247 -24.21 0.99 -2.42
CA ALA A 247 -24.98 0.37 -1.34
C ALA A 247 -26.35 1.04 -1.15
N LEU A 248 -26.43 2.37 -1.27
CA LEU A 248 -27.70 3.11 -1.22
C LEU A 248 -28.68 2.69 -2.32
N ARG A 249 -28.19 2.22 -3.48
CA ARG A 249 -29.05 1.77 -4.59
C ARG A 249 -29.57 0.35 -4.37
N THR A 250 -28.77 -0.51 -3.75
CA THR A 250 -29.14 -1.91 -3.49
C THR A 250 -29.85 -2.09 -2.15
N GLY A 251 -29.73 -1.13 -1.23
CA GLY A 251 -30.25 -1.22 0.14
C GLY A 251 -29.46 -2.15 1.05
N ILE A 252 -28.28 -2.62 0.61
CA ILE A 252 -27.45 -3.60 1.33
C ILE A 252 -26.11 -2.94 1.68
N PRO A 253 -25.65 -2.97 2.94
CA PRO A 253 -24.30 -2.54 3.28
C PRO A 253 -23.24 -3.38 2.56
N LEU A 254 -22.45 -2.75 1.70
CA LEU A 254 -21.47 -3.42 0.84
C LEU A 254 -20.05 -3.42 1.42
N LEU A 255 -19.74 -2.50 2.34
CA LEU A 255 -18.42 -2.40 2.99
C LEU A 255 -18.53 -2.77 4.47
N GLU A 256 -17.93 -3.90 4.85
CA GLU A 256 -17.96 -4.40 6.23
C GLU A 256 -16.59 -4.29 6.92
N THR A 257 -15.53 -4.57 6.16
CA THR A 257 -14.14 -4.43 6.62
C THR A 257 -13.36 -3.58 5.64
N TYR A 258 -12.59 -2.64 6.17
CA TYR A 258 -11.77 -1.76 5.37
C TYR A 258 -10.35 -1.72 5.93
N GLU A 259 -9.39 -1.99 5.05
CA GLU A 259 -7.98 -2.10 5.42
C GLU A 259 -7.14 -1.21 4.51
N VAL A 260 -6.27 -0.40 5.10
CA VAL A 260 -5.29 0.43 4.39
C VAL A 260 -3.92 0.02 4.87
N LEU A 261 -3.18 -0.72 4.03
CA LEU A 261 -1.89 -1.28 4.38
C LEU A 261 -0.78 -0.65 3.54
N GLU A 262 0.08 0.14 4.17
CA GLU A 262 1.26 0.78 3.58
C GLU A 262 0.94 1.79 2.44
N CYS A 263 -0.35 2.04 2.17
CA CYS A 263 -0.87 2.93 1.12
C CYS A 263 -1.42 4.25 1.67
N PHE A 264 -0.65 4.94 2.50
CA PHE A 264 -1.03 6.27 2.99
C PHE A 264 0.13 7.25 2.82
N PRO A 265 -0.10 8.49 2.33
CA PRO A 265 1.00 9.39 2.08
C PRO A 265 1.69 9.83 3.37
N THR A 266 3.01 9.75 3.38
CA THR A 266 3.88 10.18 4.49
C THR A 266 4.73 11.39 4.12
N SER A 267 4.97 11.64 2.83
CA SER A 267 5.79 12.76 2.34
C SER A 267 4.97 14.07 2.20
N PRO A 268 5.54 15.23 2.56
CA PRO A 268 4.88 16.53 2.39
C PRO A 268 4.79 16.97 0.91
N HIS A 269 5.63 16.42 0.04
CA HIS A 269 5.59 16.67 -1.41
C HIS A 269 4.44 15.93 -2.10
N THR A 270 3.84 14.97 -1.40
CA THR A 270 2.64 14.31 -1.85
C THR A 270 1.47 15.25 -1.66
N ASP A 271 1.27 16.11 -2.65
CA ASP A 271 0.04 16.87 -2.72
C ASP A 271 -1.10 15.92 -3.09
N MET A 272 -1.69 15.32 -2.06
CA MET A 272 -3.05 14.80 -2.07
C MET A 272 -4.05 15.84 -2.63
N GLY A 273 -3.64 17.12 -2.74
CA GLY A 273 -4.37 18.23 -3.32
C GLY A 273 -4.08 18.59 -4.78
N CYS A 274 -3.22 17.86 -5.52
CA CYS A 274 -3.07 18.13 -6.97
C CYS A 274 -4.16 17.42 -7.78
N ILE A 275 -5.40 17.85 -7.55
CA ILE A 275 -6.52 17.70 -8.48
C ILE A 275 -7.06 19.10 -8.67
N GLU A 276 -7.34 19.45 -9.91
CA GLU A 276 -7.84 20.74 -10.36
C GLU A 276 -8.68 21.52 -9.31
N PRO A 277 -8.54 22.86 -9.23
CA PRO A 277 -9.27 23.73 -8.29
C PRO A 277 -10.81 23.60 -8.27
N ARG A 278 -11.40 22.80 -9.16
CA ARG A 278 -12.84 22.53 -9.25
C ARG A 278 -13.32 21.38 -8.34
N LEU A 279 -12.42 20.59 -7.74
CA LEU A 279 -12.74 19.47 -6.84
C LEU A 279 -12.22 19.68 -5.40
N ASN A 280 -11.96 20.93 -5.01
CA ASN A 280 -11.56 21.31 -3.66
C ASN A 280 -12.71 21.18 -2.64
N SER A 281 -13.00 19.96 -2.20
CA SER A 281 -13.33 19.67 -0.81
C SER A 281 -13.32 18.15 -0.61
N TRP A 282 -12.28 17.65 0.05
CA TRP A 282 -12.30 16.31 0.61
C TRP A 282 -13.51 16.21 1.52
N ASN A 283 -14.53 15.48 1.09
CA ASN A 283 -15.78 15.43 1.82
C ASN A 283 -15.65 14.40 2.95
N TRP A 284 -15.00 14.82 4.04
CA TRP A 284 -14.88 14.02 5.26
C TRP A 284 -16.25 13.63 5.85
N GLU A 285 -17.31 14.34 5.48
CA GLU A 285 -18.68 13.98 5.82
C GLU A 285 -19.15 12.79 4.99
N ASP A 286 -18.97 12.82 3.66
CA ASP A 286 -19.26 11.66 2.79
C ASP A 286 -18.45 10.42 3.22
N LEU A 287 -17.17 10.59 3.60
CA LEU A 287 -16.36 9.47 4.08
C LEU A 287 -16.91 8.93 5.41
N ALA A 288 -17.31 9.81 6.33
CA ALA A 288 -17.91 9.38 7.59
C ALA A 288 -19.23 8.63 7.34
N GLU A 289 -20.09 9.14 6.45
CA GLU A 289 -21.33 8.47 6.06
C GLU A 289 -21.04 7.10 5.41
N ALA A 290 -20.03 7.03 4.54
CA ALA A 290 -19.60 5.80 3.90
C ALA A 290 -19.13 4.73 4.89
N CYS A 291 -18.51 5.14 6.00
CA CYS A 291 -18.04 4.25 7.06
C CYS A 291 -19.11 3.92 8.12
N SER A 292 -20.36 4.39 7.97
CA SER A 292 -21.44 4.18 8.95
C SER A 292 -21.74 2.72 9.32
N HIS A 293 -21.47 1.79 8.39
CA HIS A 293 -21.73 0.36 8.56
C HIS A 293 -20.46 -0.48 8.78
N LEU A 294 -19.31 0.19 8.92
CA LEU A 294 -18.01 -0.46 9.01
C LEU A 294 -17.87 -1.18 10.37
N ARG A 295 -17.55 -2.48 10.33
CA ARG A 295 -17.35 -3.30 11.53
C ARG A 295 -15.90 -3.50 11.91
N SER A 296 -15.01 -3.53 10.92
CA SER A 296 -13.58 -3.68 11.15
C SER A 296 -12.79 -2.67 10.34
N PHE A 297 -11.87 -1.99 11.01
CA PHE A 297 -10.95 -1.05 10.38
C PHE A 297 -9.52 -1.42 10.75
N ALA A 298 -8.68 -1.63 9.74
CA ALA A 298 -7.26 -1.84 9.92
C ALA A 298 -6.47 -0.78 9.15
N PHE A 299 -5.47 -0.22 9.81
CA PHE A 299 -4.60 0.78 9.21
C PHE A 299 -3.16 0.50 9.60
N THR A 300 -2.31 0.40 8.59
CA THR A 300 -0.91 0.03 8.74
C THR A 300 -0.02 1.01 7.99
N ILE A 301 0.90 1.65 8.72
CA ILE A 301 2.10 2.28 8.15
C ILE A 301 3.27 1.56 8.79
N VAL A 302 3.58 0.39 8.24
CA VAL A 302 4.75 -0.37 8.66
C VAL A 302 5.73 -0.39 7.50
N SER A 303 6.97 -0.01 7.75
CA SER A 303 8.05 -0.23 6.80
C SER A 303 8.69 -1.57 7.13
N GLY A 304 8.33 -2.61 6.38
CA GLY A 304 9.01 -3.90 6.42
C GLY A 304 10.36 -3.90 5.70
N ASN A 305 11.29 -4.71 6.21
CA ASN A 305 12.66 -5.02 5.75
C ASN A 305 12.79 -5.40 4.26
N HIS A 306 12.63 -4.46 3.33
CA HIS A 306 13.18 -4.65 1.99
C HIS A 306 14.61 -4.12 1.95
N VAL A 307 15.51 -5.04 1.65
CA VAL A 307 16.98 -4.96 1.63
C VAL A 307 17.50 -3.99 0.55
N SER A 308 16.68 -3.11 -0.02
CA SER A 308 17.22 -2.07 -0.90
C SER A 308 17.96 -1.05 -0.06
N HIS A 309 19.26 -0.96 -0.27
CA HIS A 309 20.24 -0.13 0.44
C HIS A 309 20.02 1.38 0.34
N GLN A 310 18.82 1.86 -0.03
CA GLN A 310 18.43 3.25 0.17
C GLN A 310 18.15 3.51 1.65
N ARG A 311 19.25 3.74 2.38
CA ARG A 311 19.30 4.39 3.68
C ARG A 311 18.71 5.79 3.55
N VAL A 312 17.38 5.89 3.58
CA VAL A 312 16.70 7.17 3.78
C VAL A 312 16.51 7.32 5.29
N GLU A 313 17.12 8.34 5.86
CA GLU A 313 16.99 8.71 7.27
C GLU A 313 15.58 9.28 7.51
N TYR A 314 14.67 8.48 8.06
CA TYR A 314 13.29 8.90 8.36
C TYR A 314 13.13 9.47 9.78
N THR A 315 14.21 9.94 10.39
CA THR A 315 14.24 10.39 11.79
C THR A 315 13.67 11.79 12.03
N LYS A 316 12.96 12.38 11.07
CA LYS A 316 12.16 13.58 11.33
C LYS A 316 10.70 13.25 11.15
N HIS A 317 10.01 13.15 12.30
CA HIS A 317 8.57 13.16 12.52
C HIS A 317 7.73 13.33 11.26
N ILE A 318 6.77 12.43 11.02
CA ILE A 318 5.67 12.66 10.08
C ILE A 318 5.29 14.14 10.19
N ASN A 319 5.51 14.90 9.11
CA ASN A 319 5.42 16.35 9.14
C ASN A 319 4.03 16.76 9.70
N LEU A 320 3.96 17.82 10.49
CA LEU A 320 2.72 18.35 11.08
C LEU A 320 1.56 18.52 10.07
N ASN A 321 1.86 18.83 8.80
CA ASN A 321 0.86 18.89 7.73
C ASN A 321 0.38 17.50 7.24
N GLY A 322 1.25 16.48 7.29
CA GLY A 322 0.85 15.08 7.09
C GLY A 322 -0.01 14.60 8.25
N ILE A 323 0.31 15.01 9.48
CA ILE A 323 -0.46 14.69 10.69
C ILE A 323 -1.89 15.26 10.60
N SER A 324 -2.10 16.50 10.15
CA SER A 324 -3.47 17.06 10.12
C SER A 324 -4.40 16.31 9.17
N ARG A 325 -3.92 15.93 7.96
CA ARG A 325 -4.69 15.14 6.99
C ARG A 325 -4.94 13.72 7.48
N PHE A 326 -3.90 13.11 8.06
CA PHE A 326 -3.99 11.83 8.74
C PHE A 326 -5.08 11.88 9.82
N SER A 327 -5.04 12.89 10.69
CA SER A 327 -6.05 13.10 11.73
C SER A 327 -7.45 13.30 11.18
N SER A 328 -7.64 14.08 10.11
CA SER A 328 -8.96 14.28 9.50
C SER A 328 -9.53 13.00 8.90
N TYR A 329 -8.72 12.22 8.18
CA TYR A 329 -9.12 10.93 7.63
C TYR A 329 -9.55 9.96 8.73
N PHE A 330 -8.72 9.80 9.75
CA PHE A 330 -9.02 8.94 10.89
C PHE A 330 -10.25 9.40 11.65
N ALA A 331 -10.35 10.69 11.93
CA ALA A 331 -11.51 11.25 12.59
C ALA A 331 -12.80 10.99 11.79
N ALA A 332 -12.77 11.12 10.47
CA ALA A 332 -13.91 10.82 9.61
C ALA A 332 -14.32 9.34 9.70
N VAL A 333 -13.37 8.41 9.53
CA VAL A 333 -13.63 6.96 9.58
C VAL A 333 -14.16 6.54 10.96
N LEU A 334 -13.50 6.96 12.04
CA LEU A 334 -13.90 6.62 13.41
C LEU A 334 -15.24 7.25 13.81
N ARG A 335 -15.48 8.50 13.43
CA ARG A 335 -16.78 9.17 13.65
C ARG A 335 -17.89 8.48 12.90
N GLY A 336 -17.66 8.13 11.63
CA GLY A 336 -18.62 7.43 10.80
C GLY A 336 -19.00 6.08 11.38
N SER A 337 -17.99 5.29 11.76
CA SER A 337 -18.15 3.93 12.28
C SER A 337 -18.45 3.85 13.78
N ALA A 338 -18.69 4.99 14.46
CA ALA A 338 -18.75 5.05 15.92
C ALA A 338 -19.75 4.07 16.55
N SER A 339 -20.89 3.83 15.89
CA SER A 339 -21.95 2.95 16.42
C SER A 339 -21.84 1.49 15.97
N THR A 340 -20.93 1.17 15.06
CA THR A 340 -20.85 -0.13 14.36
C THR A 340 -19.50 -0.82 14.45
N LEU A 341 -18.41 -0.08 14.76
CA LEU A 341 -17.06 -0.62 14.79
C LEU A 341 -16.87 -1.61 15.94
N GLU A 342 -16.50 -2.84 15.60
CA GLU A 342 -16.25 -3.98 16.49
C GLU A 342 -14.74 -4.26 16.61
N SER A 343 -13.95 -3.98 15.57
CA SER A 343 -12.51 -4.23 15.54
C SER A 343 -11.73 -3.03 15.00
N LEU A 344 -10.69 -2.63 15.73
CA LEU A 344 -9.77 -1.57 15.34
C LEU A 344 -8.31 -2.02 15.45
N THR A 345 -7.59 -1.95 14.34
CA THR A 345 -6.15 -2.27 14.26
C THR A 345 -5.37 -1.10 13.71
N LEU A 346 -4.46 -0.55 14.51
CA LEU A 346 -3.61 0.60 14.20
C LEU A 346 -2.14 0.21 14.35
N LEU A 347 -1.48 -0.09 13.24
CA LEU A 347 -0.09 -0.53 13.21
C LEU A 347 0.77 0.59 12.65
N PHE A 348 1.46 1.28 13.53
CA PHE A 348 2.47 2.25 13.15
C PHE A 348 3.86 1.63 13.33
N GLY A 349 4.88 2.15 12.67
CA GLY A 349 6.27 1.88 13.02
C GLY A 349 7.20 1.49 11.87
N TYR A 350 8.47 1.80 12.05
CA TYR A 350 9.55 1.41 11.15
C TYR A 350 10.42 0.37 11.84
N TYR A 351 10.56 -0.82 11.25
CA TYR A 351 11.58 -1.78 11.66
C TYR A 351 12.82 -1.54 10.81
N SER A 352 13.84 -0.95 11.40
CA SER A 352 15.19 -0.93 10.85
C SER A 352 16.16 -1.29 11.96
N VAL A 353 17.05 -2.26 11.69
CA VAL A 353 18.07 -2.73 12.63
C VAL A 353 19.09 -1.61 12.96
N HIS A 354 19.13 -0.53 12.16
CA HIS A 354 20.15 0.50 12.20
C HIS A 354 19.64 1.91 12.44
N LEU A 355 18.32 2.13 12.56
CA LEU A 355 17.74 3.45 12.78
C LEU A 355 16.94 3.48 14.10
N PRO A 356 16.86 4.64 14.76
CA PRO A 356 15.95 4.85 15.88
C PRO A 356 14.53 4.46 15.47
N ARG A 357 13.80 3.79 16.37
CA ARG A 357 12.37 3.50 16.18
C ARG A 357 11.60 4.82 16.08
N SER A 358 10.71 4.92 15.11
CA SER A 358 9.81 6.07 14.94
C SER A 358 8.45 5.77 15.55
N PHE A 359 7.94 6.68 16.38
CA PHE A 359 6.65 6.59 17.05
C PHE A 359 5.70 7.68 16.55
N ILE A 360 4.40 7.38 16.49
CA ILE A 360 3.36 8.36 16.13
C ILE A 360 2.72 8.91 17.40
N ARG A 361 2.62 10.24 17.49
CA ARG A 361 1.90 10.87 18.60
C ARG A 361 0.42 10.51 18.55
N ALA A 362 -0.08 9.83 19.58
CA ALA A 362 -1.41 9.22 19.56
C ALA A 362 -2.53 10.06 20.17
N GLY A 363 -2.21 11.11 20.92
CA GLY A 363 -3.20 11.87 21.71
C GLY A 363 -4.44 12.34 20.93
N TRP A 364 -4.31 12.62 19.63
CA TRP A 364 -5.42 13.12 18.81
C TRP A 364 -6.44 12.05 18.37
N PHE A 365 -6.13 10.74 18.44
CA PHE A 365 -7.12 9.68 18.13
C PHE A 365 -7.54 8.85 19.34
N LEU A 366 -6.76 8.81 20.41
CA LEU A 366 -7.09 7.97 21.57
C LEU A 366 -8.46 8.31 22.16
N SER A 367 -8.83 9.60 22.23
CA SER A 367 -10.16 10.04 22.68
C SER A 367 -11.28 9.51 21.77
N SER A 368 -11.07 9.49 20.45
CA SER A 368 -12.04 8.93 19.50
C SER A 368 -12.19 7.43 19.66
N VAL A 369 -11.10 6.70 19.93
CA VAL A 369 -11.16 5.26 20.20
C VAL A 369 -11.96 4.94 21.45
N THR A 370 -11.81 5.74 22.51
CA THR A 370 -12.57 5.55 23.76
C THR A 370 -14.07 5.80 23.63
N ALA A 371 -14.50 6.48 22.56
CA ALA A 371 -15.90 6.79 22.29
C ALA A 371 -16.64 5.68 21.51
N LEU A 372 -16.01 4.53 21.27
CA LEU A 372 -16.55 3.43 20.47
C LEU A 372 -17.29 2.39 21.34
N PRO A 373 -18.62 2.44 21.48
CA PRO A 373 -19.39 1.57 22.39
C PRO A 373 -19.41 0.08 22.01
N ARG A 374 -19.13 -0.27 20.74
CA ARG A 374 -19.19 -1.66 20.25
C ARG A 374 -17.83 -2.32 20.09
N LEU A 375 -16.75 -1.62 20.41
CA LEU A 375 -15.41 -2.13 20.20
C LEU A 375 -15.15 -3.38 21.06
N GLU A 376 -14.80 -4.48 20.38
CA GLU A 376 -14.47 -5.77 20.98
C GLU A 376 -12.97 -6.06 20.93
N THR A 377 -12.29 -5.65 19.86
CA THR A 377 -10.85 -5.86 19.67
C THR A 377 -10.15 -4.54 19.36
N LEU A 378 -9.06 -4.28 20.09
CA LEU A 378 -8.22 -3.11 19.88
C LEU A 378 -6.75 -3.49 19.80
N GLN A 379 -6.11 -3.16 18.69
CA GLN A 379 -4.67 -3.29 18.52
C GLN A 379 -4.05 -1.94 18.16
N ILE A 380 -3.05 -1.49 18.91
CA ILE A 380 -2.30 -0.25 18.64
C ILE A 380 -0.81 -0.54 18.81
N THR A 381 0.01 -0.17 17.82
CA THR A 381 1.47 -0.39 17.85
C THR A 381 2.25 0.88 17.48
N CYS A 382 3.43 1.09 18.10
CA CYS A 382 4.39 2.19 17.86
C CYS A 382 3.80 3.60 18.03
N ILE A 383 3.31 3.88 19.23
CA ILE A 383 2.77 5.21 19.57
C ILE A 383 3.59 5.91 20.63
N GLU A 384 3.60 7.24 20.58
CA GLU A 384 4.03 8.10 21.68
C GLU A 384 2.83 8.87 22.24
N VAL A 385 2.76 9.02 23.55
CA VAL A 385 1.58 9.58 24.21
C VAL A 385 1.96 10.29 25.51
N LYS A 386 1.24 11.36 25.87
CA LYS A 386 1.43 12.01 27.16
C LYS A 386 0.78 11.19 28.28
N GLN A 387 1.35 11.26 29.49
CA GLN A 387 0.81 10.53 30.63
C GLN A 387 -0.70 10.73 30.86
N ALA A 388 -1.17 11.97 30.93
CA ALA A 388 -2.58 12.26 31.16
C ALA A 388 -3.51 11.72 30.04
N GLU A 389 -3.07 11.80 28.78
CA GLU A 389 -3.82 11.29 27.63
C GLU A 389 -3.93 9.76 27.69
N PHE A 390 -2.84 9.09 28.10
CA PHE A 390 -2.81 7.63 28.20
C PHE A 390 -3.58 7.11 29.42
N GLU A 391 -3.50 7.78 30.56
CA GLU A 391 -4.28 7.45 31.76
C GLU A 391 -5.78 7.53 31.49
N GLN A 392 -6.24 8.60 30.82
CA GLN A 392 -7.63 8.75 30.40
C GLN A 392 -8.06 7.64 29.43
N PHE A 393 -7.21 7.31 28.47
CA PHE A 393 -7.44 6.20 27.56
C PHE A 393 -7.60 4.87 28.30
N CYS A 394 -6.67 4.56 29.21
CA CYS A 394 -6.69 3.34 30.02
C CYS A 394 -7.93 3.25 30.93
N GLU A 395 -8.36 4.37 31.51
CA GLU A 395 -9.58 4.44 32.32
C GLU A 395 -10.82 4.11 31.48
N ALA A 396 -10.99 4.75 30.33
CA ALA A 396 -12.13 4.51 29.45
C ALA A 396 -12.13 3.09 28.84
N VAL A 397 -10.96 2.62 28.42
CA VAL A 397 -10.75 1.22 27.97
C VAL A 397 -11.09 0.25 29.09
N GLY A 398 -10.68 0.53 30.33
CA GLY A 398 -10.98 -0.25 31.52
C GLY A 398 -12.47 -0.26 31.88
N ALA A 399 -13.20 0.82 31.62
CA ALA A 399 -14.64 0.92 31.84
C ALA A 399 -15.50 0.21 30.77
N SER A 400 -14.97 -0.04 29.56
CA SER A 400 -15.72 -0.65 28.46
C SER A 400 -16.10 -2.12 28.70
N SER A 401 -17.38 -2.44 28.87
CA SER A 401 -17.81 -3.84 29.13
C SER A 401 -17.74 -4.78 27.91
N ARG A 402 -17.54 -4.24 26.69
CA ARG A 402 -17.56 -4.98 25.43
C ARG A 402 -16.20 -5.45 24.97
N LEU A 403 -15.15 -4.76 25.37
CA LEU A 403 -13.79 -4.99 24.90
C LEU A 403 -13.25 -6.32 25.45
N LYS A 404 -12.89 -7.23 24.55
CA LYS A 404 -12.44 -8.60 24.82
C LYS A 404 -10.92 -8.73 24.67
N GLU A 405 -10.34 -7.99 23.72
CA GLU A 405 -8.91 -8.07 23.42
C GLU A 405 -8.32 -6.66 23.31
N ILE A 406 -7.21 -6.45 24.00
CA ILE A 406 -6.41 -5.22 23.94
C ILE A 406 -4.97 -5.61 23.72
N ASN A 407 -4.40 -5.18 22.60
CA ASN A 407 -3.02 -5.40 22.24
C ASN A 407 -2.32 -4.05 22.05
N LEU A 408 -1.48 -3.68 23.02
CA LEU A 408 -0.68 -2.47 22.98
C LEU A 408 0.79 -2.85 22.90
N ARG A 409 1.46 -2.40 21.84
CA ARG A 409 2.85 -2.74 21.59
C ARG A 409 3.68 -1.50 21.26
N GLU A 410 4.90 -1.42 21.77
CA GLU A 410 5.81 -0.31 21.45
C GLU A 410 5.19 1.05 21.80
N VAL A 411 4.91 1.28 23.09
CA VAL A 411 4.29 2.52 23.59
C VAL A 411 5.33 3.35 24.35
N VAL A 412 5.57 4.58 23.89
CA VAL A 412 6.43 5.56 24.56
C VAL A 412 5.58 6.51 25.37
N LEU A 413 5.81 6.57 26.69
CA LEU A 413 5.14 7.48 27.59
C LEU A 413 5.98 8.73 27.83
N HIS A 414 5.45 9.88 27.42
CA HIS A 414 5.96 11.19 27.80
C HIS A 414 5.36 11.56 29.16
N GLY A 415 6.04 11.11 30.22
CA GLY A 415 5.59 11.25 31.60
C GLY A 415 6.61 10.72 32.59
N GLN A 416 6.30 10.81 33.88
CA GLN A 416 7.16 10.28 34.94
C GLN A 416 6.72 8.90 35.42
N SER A 417 5.44 8.54 35.22
CA SER A 417 4.91 7.32 35.81
C SER A 417 3.90 6.55 34.95
N TRP A 418 4.05 5.23 34.91
CA TRP A 418 3.07 4.28 34.36
C TRP A 418 2.01 3.85 35.38
N ALA A 419 2.21 4.16 36.67
CA ALA A 419 1.40 3.60 37.75
C ALA A 419 -0.10 3.89 37.59
N GLY A 420 -0.45 5.12 37.18
CA GLY A 420 -1.85 5.52 36.94
C GLY A 420 -2.51 4.68 35.85
N ALA A 421 -1.86 4.57 34.69
CA ALA A 421 -2.38 3.81 33.55
C ALA A 421 -2.54 2.32 33.87
N ILE A 422 -1.54 1.71 34.53
CA ILE A 422 -1.58 0.30 34.92
C ILE A 422 -2.69 0.04 35.94
N GLU A 423 -2.88 0.93 36.92
CA GLU A 423 -3.92 0.77 37.93
C GLU A 423 -5.32 0.93 37.32
N SER A 424 -5.52 1.87 36.39
CA SER A 424 -6.77 2.01 35.63
C SER A 424 -7.11 0.74 34.85
N LEU A 425 -6.14 0.16 34.13
CA LEU A 425 -6.35 -1.10 33.41
C LEU A 425 -6.65 -2.26 34.37
N ARG A 426 -5.91 -2.37 35.47
CA ARG A 426 -6.10 -3.41 36.48
C ARG A 426 -7.50 -3.36 37.10
N LYS A 427 -7.98 -2.16 37.45
CA LYS A 427 -9.35 -1.96 37.92
C LYS A 427 -10.34 -2.43 36.86
N GLY A 428 -10.19 -1.99 35.62
CA GLY A 428 -11.07 -2.40 34.51
C GLY A 428 -11.16 -3.91 34.30
N VAL A 429 -10.02 -4.62 34.37
CA VAL A 429 -9.97 -6.08 34.21
C VAL A 429 -10.62 -6.80 35.40
N ARG A 430 -10.36 -6.36 36.64
CA ARG A 430 -10.94 -6.99 37.85
C ARG A 430 -12.47 -6.96 37.89
N HIS A 431 -13.09 -5.95 37.28
CA HIS A 431 -14.55 -5.81 37.27
C HIS A 431 -15.23 -6.67 36.19
N ARG A 432 -14.48 -7.39 35.34
CA ARG A 432 -15.03 -8.19 34.24
C ARG A 432 -15.02 -9.68 34.57
N GLN A 433 -16.19 -10.31 34.50
CA GLN A 433 -16.38 -11.74 34.75
C GLN A 433 -15.91 -12.66 33.60
N LYS A 434 -15.66 -12.12 32.40
CA LYS A 434 -15.11 -12.86 31.24
C LYS A 434 -13.71 -12.38 30.94
N GLY A 435 -12.79 -13.32 30.73
CA GLY A 435 -11.36 -13.09 30.50
C GLY A 435 -11.12 -12.13 29.35
N VAL A 436 -10.71 -10.90 29.68
CA VAL A 436 -10.15 -9.95 28.72
C VAL A 436 -8.71 -10.33 28.50
N GLU A 437 -8.31 -10.49 27.23
CA GLU A 437 -6.92 -10.69 26.87
C GLU A 437 -6.24 -9.32 26.76
N LEU A 438 -5.38 -9.02 27.74
CA LEU A 438 -4.57 -7.83 27.77
C LEU A 438 -3.12 -8.21 27.45
N ASN A 439 -2.67 -7.81 26.26
CA ASN A 439 -1.31 -8.03 25.80
C ASN A 439 -0.61 -6.68 25.68
N ILE A 440 0.30 -6.39 26.61
CA ILE A 440 1.10 -5.17 26.61
C ILE A 440 2.57 -5.56 26.51
N LYS A 441 3.27 -5.06 25.49
CA LYS A 441 4.68 -5.38 25.23
C LYS A 441 5.46 -4.13 24.84
N GLU A 442 6.75 -4.12 25.19
CA GLU A 442 7.71 -3.09 24.76
C GLU A 442 7.25 -1.67 25.15
N LEU A 443 7.24 -1.38 26.45
CA LEU A 443 6.92 -0.06 27.01
C LEU A 443 8.20 0.74 27.26
N TYR A 444 8.17 2.04 26.99
CA TYR A 444 9.32 2.95 27.08
C TYR A 444 8.98 4.27 27.79
N GLY A 445 9.95 4.93 28.42
CA GLY A 445 9.72 6.17 29.16
C GLY A 445 9.13 5.98 30.55
N GLY A 446 8.94 7.08 31.30
CA GLY A 446 8.53 7.03 32.71
C GLY A 446 9.58 6.33 33.59
N GLU A 447 9.14 5.40 34.45
CA GLU A 447 10.07 4.62 35.28
C GLU A 447 10.83 3.53 34.50
N LEU A 448 10.47 3.27 33.24
CA LEU A 448 10.99 2.14 32.45
C LEU A 448 12.21 2.50 31.56
N GLY A 449 12.60 3.78 31.50
CA GLY A 449 13.67 4.28 30.64
C GLY A 449 13.13 4.70 29.28
#